data_AF-A0A6N6T6U3-F1
#
_entry.id   AF-A0A6N6T6U3-F1
#
_cell.length_a   1.000
_cell.length_b   1.000
_cell.length_c   1.000
_cell.angle_alpha   90.00
_cell.angle_beta   90.00
_cell.angle_gamma   90.00
#
_symmetry.space_group_name_H-M   'P 1'
#
loop_
_entity.id
_entity.type
_entity.pdbx_description
1 polymer ?
#
loop_
_entity_poly.entity_id
_entity_poly.type
_entity_poly.pdbx_seq_one_letter_code
_entity_poly.pdbx_strand_id
1 'polypeptide(L)' 'MTGVLGRKLGRTLLYGSLLAAGCSQQAWYEGFQAGARQQCAALRSPSAIQQCMDQVNSLSYPQYQREREGIPDEAH' A
#
# COMPACT_ATOMS: atom_id res chain seq x y z
N MET A 1 28.45 36.40 -9.74
CA MET A 1 26.98 36.17 -9.72
C MET A 1 26.65 34.67 -9.63
N THR A 2 27.19 33.95 -8.64
CA THR A 2 27.12 32.47 -8.54
C THR A 2 26.15 31.97 -7.46
N GLY A 3 25.69 32.83 -6.54
CA GLY A 3 24.84 32.45 -5.41
C GLY A 3 23.33 32.30 -5.70
N VAL A 4 22.87 32.65 -6.90
CA VAL A 4 21.43 32.57 -7.27
C VAL A 4 21.05 31.16 -7.75
N LEU A 5 21.98 30.45 -8.40
CA LEU A 5 21.73 29.12 -8.97
C LEU A 5 21.52 28.06 -7.87
N GLY A 6 22.37 28.04 -6.83
CA GLY A 6 22.23 27.11 -5.70
C GLY A 6 20.95 27.33 -4.90
N ARG A 7 20.49 28.58 -4.79
CA ARG A 7 19.23 28.93 -4.10
C ARG A 7 17.99 28.49 -4.88
N LYS A 8 18.05 28.51 -6.22
CA LYS A 8 16.98 27.99 -7.08
C LYS A 8 16.92 26.47 -7.08
N LEU A 9 18.06 25.78 -7.18
CA LEU A 9 18.11 24.31 -7.10
C LEU A 9 17.60 23.79 -5.75
N GLY A 10 18.02 24.39 -4.63
CA GLY A 10 17.55 23.99 -3.31
C GLY A 10 16.04 24.17 -3.14
N ARG A 11 15.47 25.23 -3.70
CA ARG A 11 14.02 25.48 -3.64
C ARG A 11 13.25 24.48 -4.50
N THR A 12 13.72 24.15 -5.70
CA THR A 12 13.09 23.15 -6.57
C THR A 12 13.17 21.75 -5.96
N LEU A 13 14.30 21.39 -5.35
CA LEU A 13 14.45 20.12 -4.63
C LEU A 13 13.49 20.01 -3.45
N LEU A 14 13.36 21.08 -2.64
CA LEU A 14 12.40 21.14 -1.54
C LEU A 14 10.95 20.92 -2.02
N TYR A 15 10.52 21.61 -3.07
CA TYR A 15 9.17 21.42 -3.63
C TYR A 15 8.96 20.02 -4.23
N GLY A 16 9.99 19.41 -4.82
CA GLY A 16 9.92 18.05 -5.35
C GLY A 16 9.71 16.98 -4.26
N SER A 17 10.36 17.13 -3.10
CA SER A 17 10.25 16.16 -2.00
C SER A 17 8.88 16.09 -1.34
N LEU A 18 8.09 17.18 -1.30
CA LEU A 18 6.74 17.15 -0.72
C LEU A 18 5.74 16.32 -1.55
N LEU A 19 5.99 16.17 -2.86
CA LEU A 19 5.13 15.37 -3.74
C LEU A 19 5.32 13.87 -3.54
N ALA A 20 6.47 13.44 -3.00
CA ALA A 20 6.76 12.02 -2.74
C ALA A 20 6.07 11.50 -1.47
N ALA A 21 5.69 12.37 -0.53
CA ALA A 21 4.98 11.99 0.68
C ALA A 21 3.49 11.64 0.43
N GLY A 22 3.00 11.86 -0.79
CA GLY A 22 1.60 11.64 -1.18
C GLY A 22 1.27 10.24 -1.69
N CYS A 23 2.22 9.28 -1.72
CA CYS A 23 1.90 7.87 -1.94
C CYS A 23 1.15 7.32 -0.72
N SER A 24 -0.16 7.60 -0.66
CA SER A 24 -1.03 7.29 0.46
C SER A 24 -1.01 5.81 0.79
N GLN A 25 -0.95 5.52 2.09
CA GLN A 25 -0.92 4.16 2.61
C GLN A 25 -2.22 3.39 2.33
N GLN A 26 -3.32 4.12 2.10
CA GLN A 26 -4.57 3.56 1.57
C GLN A 26 -4.40 3.00 0.14
N ALA A 27 -3.67 3.68 -0.74
CA ALA A 27 -3.44 3.20 -2.11
C ALA A 27 -2.64 1.90 -2.12
N TRP A 28 -1.71 1.74 -1.17
CA TRP A 28 -0.97 0.49 -0.97
C TRP A 28 -1.88 -0.67 -0.54
N TYR A 29 -2.84 -0.40 0.36
CA TYR A 29 -3.82 -1.40 0.79
C TYR A 29 -4.76 -1.80 -0.35
N GLU A 30 -5.28 -0.83 -1.10
CA GLU A 30 -6.14 -1.12 -2.25
C GLU A 30 -5.39 -1.96 -3.30
N GLY A 31 -4.12 -1.64 -3.57
CA GLY A 31 -3.26 -2.44 -4.44
C GLY A 31 -3.02 -3.86 -3.93
N PHE A 32 -2.75 -4.01 -2.63
CA PHE A 32 -2.63 -5.32 -1.98
C PHE A 32 -3.92 -6.14 -2.12
N GLN A 33 -5.07 -5.56 -1.77
CA GLN A 33 -6.35 -6.23 -1.81
C GLN A 33 -6.73 -6.62 -3.25
N ALA A 34 -6.47 -5.75 -4.23
CA ALA A 34 -6.67 -6.07 -5.64
C ALA A 34 -5.78 -7.23 -6.11
N GLY A 35 -4.50 -7.24 -5.74
CA GLY A 35 -3.58 -8.33 -6.05
C GLY A 35 -3.99 -9.66 -5.42
N ALA A 36 -4.46 -9.64 -4.18
CA ALA A 36 -4.96 -10.83 -3.49
C ALA A 36 -6.24 -11.38 -4.15
N ARG A 37 -7.18 -10.53 -4.55
CA ARG A 37 -8.37 -10.93 -5.32
C ARG A 37 -7.99 -11.57 -6.66
N GLN A 38 -6.98 -11.03 -7.35
CA GLN A 38 -6.51 -11.61 -8.61
C GLN A 38 -5.91 -13.01 -8.41
N GLN A 39 -5.21 -13.25 -7.30
CA GLN A 39 -4.72 -14.58 -6.94
C GLN A 39 -5.88 -15.55 -6.67
N CYS A 40 -6.93 -15.11 -5.97
CA CYS A 40 -8.14 -15.90 -5.77
C CYS A 40 -8.79 -16.29 -7.11
N ALA A 41 -8.87 -15.35 -8.06
CA ALA A 41 -9.44 -15.61 -9.38
C ALA A 41 -8.63 -16.61 -10.24
N ALA A 42 -7.36 -16.86 -9.89
CA ALA A 42 -6.52 -17.86 -10.55
C ALA A 42 -6.77 -19.30 -10.06
N LEU A 43 -7.56 -19.48 -8.98
CA LEU A 43 -7.91 -20.80 -8.47
C LEU A 43 -8.84 -21.54 -9.44
N ARG A 44 -8.73 -22.87 -9.52
CA ARG A 44 -9.50 -23.67 -10.49
C ARG A 44 -10.94 -23.97 -10.08
N SER A 45 -11.24 -24.04 -8.78
CA SER A 45 -12.56 -24.43 -8.29
C SER A 45 -13.38 -23.20 -7.87
N PRO A 46 -14.65 -23.09 -8.30
CA PRO A 46 -15.54 -21.99 -7.91
C PRO A 46 -15.67 -21.81 -6.39
N SER A 47 -15.74 -22.91 -5.65
CA SER A 47 -15.81 -22.89 -4.18
C SER A 47 -14.55 -22.30 -3.55
N ALA A 48 -13.36 -22.71 -4.00
CA ALA A 48 -12.10 -22.14 -3.49
C ALA A 48 -11.91 -20.68 -3.89
N ILE A 49 -12.34 -20.28 -5.10
CA ILE A 49 -12.37 -18.86 -5.49
C ILE A 49 -13.18 -18.08 -4.46
N GLN A 50 -14.38 -18.57 -4.12
CA GLN A 50 -15.27 -17.83 -3.23
C GLN A 50 -14.78 -17.77 -1.79
N GLN A 51 -14.29 -18.89 -1.25
CA GLN A 51 -13.66 -18.91 0.07
C GLN A 51 -12.46 -17.97 0.14
N CYS A 52 -11.62 -17.94 -0.89
CA CYS A 52 -10.48 -17.03 -0.97
C CYS A 52 -10.93 -15.57 -1.05
N MET A 53 -11.92 -15.25 -1.88
CA MET A 53 -12.47 -13.91 -2.01
C MET A 53 -13.08 -13.42 -0.69
N ASP A 54 -13.83 -14.27 0.01
CA ASP A 54 -14.42 -13.94 1.31
C ASP A 54 -13.34 -13.65 2.35
N GLN A 55 -12.27 -14.44 2.37
CA GLN A 55 -11.12 -14.19 3.26
C GLN A 55 -10.44 -12.85 2.93
N VAL A 56 -10.15 -12.57 1.66
CA VAL A 56 -9.52 -11.30 1.23
C VAL A 56 -10.42 -10.09 1.52
N ASN A 57 -11.74 -10.23 1.38
CA ASN A 57 -12.69 -9.16 1.70
C ASN A 57 -12.88 -8.97 3.22
N SER A 58 -12.61 -10.00 4.03
CA SER A 58 -12.67 -9.92 5.50
C SER A 58 -11.46 -9.22 6.12
N LEU A 59 -10.33 -9.15 5.39
CA LEU A 59 -9.14 -8.42 5.84
C LEU A 59 -9.43 -6.93 5.91
N SER A 60 -9.15 -6.35 7.08
CA SER A 60 -9.32 -4.91 7.32
C SER A 60 -8.01 -4.14 7.14
N TYR A 61 -8.11 -2.85 6.81
CA TYR A 61 -6.93 -1.97 6.70
C TYR A 61 -6.02 -1.99 7.95
N PRO A 62 -6.55 -1.96 9.19
CA PRO A 62 -5.71 -2.06 10.38
C PRO A 62 -4.98 -3.40 10.54
N GLN A 63 -5.58 -4.51 10.10
CA GLN A 63 -4.89 -5.82 10.10
C GLN A 63 -3.75 -5.83 9.08
N TYR A 64 -3.99 -5.34 7.88
CA TYR A 64 -2.94 -5.17 6.87
C TYR A 64 -1.78 -4.30 7.36
N GLN A 65 -2.06 -3.20 8.06
CA GLN A 65 -0.99 -2.37 8.64
C GLN A 65 -0.18 -3.14 9.69
N ARG A 66 -0.84 -3.85 10.62
CA ARG A 66 -0.17 -4.63 11.66
C ARG A 66 0.73 -5.73 11.09
N GLU A 67 0.25 -6.47 10.09
CA GLU A 67 1.05 -7.49 9.40
C GLU A 67 2.28 -6.88 8.72
N ARG A 68 2.14 -5.70 8.09
CA ARG A 68 3.26 -4.99 7.46
C ARG A 68 4.28 -4.45 8.45
N GLU A 69 3.82 -4.05 9.62
CA GLU A 69 4.66 -3.59 10.72
C GLU A 69 5.30 -4.75 11.49
N GLY A 70 4.94 -5.99 11.15
CA GLY A 70 5.46 -7.20 11.80
C GLY A 70 4.94 -7.36 13.23
N ILE A 71 3.81 -6.74 13.57
CA ILE A 71 3.17 -6.86 14.87
C ILE A 71 2.29 -8.13 14.82
N PRO A 72 2.66 -9.22 15.51
CA PRO A 72 1.85 -10.42 15.54
C PRO A 72 0.49 -10.11 16.17
N ASP A 73 -0.59 -10.65 15.58
CA ASP A 73 -1.92 -10.59 16.18
C ASP A 73 -1.88 -11.48 17.44
N GLU A 74 -1.85 -10.87 18.62
CA GLU A 74 -2.04 -11.59 19.88
C GLU A 74 -3.45 -12.19 19.86
N ALA A 75 -3.51 -13.47 19.53
CA ALA A 75 -4.70 -14.30 19.67
C ALA A 75 -5.22 -14.20 21.12
N HIS A 76 -6.44 -13.71 21.28
CA HIS A 76 -7.19 -13.78 22.53
C HIS A 76 -8.14 -14.99 22.49
#